data_AF-A0A3B8PXZ9-F1
#
_entry.id   AF-A0A3B8PXZ9-F1
#
_cell.length_a   1.000
_cell.length_b   1.000
_cell.length_c   1.000
_cell.angle_alpha   90.00
_cell.angle_beta   90.00
_cell.angle_gamma   90.00
#
_symmetry.space_group_name_H-M   'P 1'
#
loop_
_entity.id
_entity.type
_entity.pdbx_description
1 polymer ?
#
loop_
_entity_poly.entity_id
_entity_poly.type
_entity_poly.pdbx_seq_one_letter_code
_entity_poly.pdbx_strand_id
1 'polypeptide(L)'
;MRCAPNSRFVILSVVPLYEYELCEGSCAACGGRFTLRRPLRAPELTACPACKRPIRKVITGFNTPSITKPVSVSDAKKAGFTVLKRVNKGEYERQ
;
A
#
# COMPACT_ATOMS: atom_id res chain seq x y z
N MET A 1 -21.59 27.76 -0.27
CA MET A 1 -21.24 26.33 -0.40
C MET A 1 -20.85 26.07 -1.84
N ARG A 2 -19.54 25.98 -2.14
CA ARG A 2 -19.06 25.80 -3.53
C ARG A 2 -18.76 24.31 -3.73
N CYS A 3 -19.69 23.60 -4.37
CA CYS A 3 -19.42 22.28 -4.93
C CYS A 3 -18.31 22.42 -5.97
N ALA A 4 -17.20 21.70 -5.79
CA ALA A 4 -16.14 21.66 -6.80
C ALA A 4 -16.69 21.00 -8.07
N PRO A 5 -16.70 21.69 -9.22
CA PRO A 5 -17.13 21.14 -10.49
C PRO A 5 -15.93 20.42 -11.11
N ASN A 6 -16.06 19.11 -11.32
CA ASN A 6 -15.26 18.22 -12.16
C ASN A 6 -14.97 16.88 -11.47
N SER A 7 -16.03 16.25 -10.97
CA SER A 7 -16.04 14.80 -10.76
C SER A 7 -16.14 14.14 -12.13
N ARG A 8 -15.00 14.05 -12.84
CA ARG A 8 -14.87 13.18 -14.00
C ARG A 8 -14.89 11.76 -13.46
N PHE A 9 -16.09 11.20 -13.38
CA PHE A 9 -16.38 9.84 -12.93
C PHE A 9 -15.47 8.86 -13.68
N VAL A 10 -14.44 8.34 -13.02
CA VAL A 10 -13.62 7.27 -13.56
C VAL A 10 -14.39 5.98 -13.30
N ILE A 11 -15.18 5.59 -14.30
CA ILE A 11 -15.94 4.35 -14.32
C ILE A 11 -14.98 3.17 -14.48
N LEU A 12 -15.07 2.24 -13.53
CA LEU A 12 -14.65 0.83 -13.53
C LEU A 12 -13.24 0.43 -14.04
N SER A 13 -12.30 0.32 -13.10
CA SER A 13 -11.42 -0.85 -12.95
C SER A 13 -10.81 -0.82 -11.54
N VAL A 14 -11.47 -1.47 -10.58
CA VAL A 14 -11.05 -1.65 -9.17
C VAL A 14 -10.47 -0.38 -8.51
N VAL A 15 -11.34 0.48 -7.98
CA VAL A 15 -10.90 1.59 -7.10
C VAL A 15 -10.28 0.98 -5.83
N PRO A 16 -9.03 1.32 -5.48
CA PRO A 16 -8.34 0.69 -4.35
C PRO A 16 -9.04 1.05 -3.03
N LEU A 17 -9.07 0.06 -2.14
CA LEU A 17 -9.51 0.25 -0.76
C LEU A 17 -8.32 0.71 0.07
N TYR A 18 -8.52 1.77 0.86
CA TYR A 18 -7.55 2.25 1.82
C TYR A 18 -8.15 2.19 3.22
N GLU A 19 -7.31 1.82 4.19
CA GLU A 19 -7.64 1.82 5.61
C GLU A 19 -7.06 3.05 6.29
N TYR A 20 -7.84 3.61 7.19
CA TYR A 20 -7.46 4.78 7.99
C TYR A 20 -7.82 4.57 9.46
N GLU A 21 -7.01 5.17 10.32
CA GLU A 21 -7.18 5.18 11.76
C GLU A 21 -7.12 6.62 12.27
N LEU A 22 -7.89 6.93 13.31
CA LEU A 22 -7.82 8.25 13.96
C LEU A 22 -6.56 8.35 14.81
N CYS A 23 -5.88 9.50 14.73
CA CYS A 23 -4.73 9.77 15.59
C CYS A 23 -5.17 10.09 17.03
N GLU A 24 -6.32 10.75 17.20
CA GLU A 24 -6.77 11.27 18.49
C GLU A 24 -8.28 11.09 18.72
N GLY A 25 -8.59 10.54 19.90
CA GLY A 25 -9.95 10.40 20.42
C GLY A 25 -10.80 9.32 19.75
N SER A 26 -12.03 9.17 20.24
CA SER A 26 -13.04 8.26 19.69
C SER A 26 -14.07 9.01 18.87
N CYS A 27 -14.50 8.40 17.77
CA CYS A 27 -15.46 8.96 16.84
C CYS A 27 -16.67 8.03 16.80
N ALA A 28 -17.84 8.50 17.23
CA ALA A 28 -19.06 7.70 17.27
C ALA A 28 -19.46 7.17 15.88
N ALA A 29 -19.20 7.94 14.82
CA ALA A 29 -19.55 7.57 13.45
C ALA A 29 -18.55 6.62 12.78
N CYS A 30 -17.28 6.63 13.19
CA CYS A 30 -16.21 5.92 12.52
C CYS A 30 -15.48 4.89 13.38
N GLY A 31 -15.85 4.74 14.65
CA GLY A 31 -15.36 3.68 15.55
C GLY A 31 -13.85 3.68 15.82
N GLY A 32 -13.12 4.70 15.33
CA GLY A 32 -11.67 4.78 15.39
C GLY A 32 -10.94 4.26 14.14
N ARG A 33 -11.56 3.37 13.35
CA ARG A 33 -10.99 2.81 12.11
C ARG A 33 -12.04 2.68 11.02
N PHE A 34 -11.71 3.06 9.80
CA PHE A 34 -12.63 2.96 8.67
C PHE A 34 -11.89 2.72 7.35
N THR A 35 -12.64 2.21 6.38
CA THR A 35 -12.18 1.95 5.01
C THR A 35 -12.81 2.91 4.02
N LEU A 36 -12.05 3.35 3.02
CA LEU A 36 -12.54 4.17 1.92
C LEU A 36 -12.01 3.67 0.58
N ARG A 37 -12.88 3.66 -0.43
CA ARG A 37 -12.46 3.49 -1.83
C ARG A 37 -12.13 4.85 -2.41
N ARG A 38 -10.88 5.06 -2.82
CA ARG A 38 -10.43 6.34 -3.37
C ARG A 38 -9.54 6.13 -4.59
N PRO A 39 -9.69 6.90 -5.68
CA PRO A 39 -8.78 6.79 -6.82
C PRO A 39 -7.38 7.28 -6.45
N LEU A 40 -6.35 6.69 -7.08
CA LEU A 40 -4.93 7.00 -6.83
C LEU A 40 -4.57 8.48 -7.07
N ARG A 41 -5.31 9.17 -7.95
CA ARG A 41 -5.08 10.59 -8.28
C ARG A 41 -5.68 11.56 -7.26
N ALA A 42 -6.46 11.08 -6.30
CA ALA A 42 -7.07 11.96 -5.32
C ALA A 42 -6.03 12.44 -4.29
N PRO A 43 -6.16 13.65 -3.74
CA PRO A 43 -5.23 14.19 -2.75
C PRO A 43 -5.18 13.34 -1.48
N GLU A 44 -4.16 13.52 -0.65
CA GLU A 44 -4.08 12.79 0.63
C GLU A 44 -5.23 13.19 1.57
N LEU A 45 -5.72 12.23 2.34
CA LEU A 45 -6.79 12.44 3.29
C LEU A 45 -6.18 12.65 4.68
N THR A 46 -6.21 13.88 5.18
CA THR A 46 -5.65 14.28 6.49
C THR A 46 -6.70 14.35 7.59
N ALA A 47 -7.98 14.46 7.23
CA ALA A 47 -9.09 14.58 8.17
C ALA A 47 -10.22 13.59 7.86
N CYS A 48 -10.86 13.08 8.92
CA CYS A 48 -12.04 12.23 8.80
C CYS A 48 -13.22 12.99 8.18
N PRO A 49 -13.92 12.45 7.18
CA PRO A 49 -15.05 13.14 6.55
C PRO A 49 -16.25 13.36 7.50
N ALA A 50 -16.39 12.55 8.56
CA ALA A 50 -17.49 12.67 9.51
C ALA A 50 -17.18 13.64 10.67
N CYS A 51 -16.03 13.46 11.32
CA CYS A 51 -15.69 14.21 12.54
C CYS A 51 -14.57 15.25 12.36
N LYS A 52 -13.99 15.37 11.15
CA LYS A 52 -12.88 16.29 10.79
C LYS A 52 -11.60 16.14 11.62
N ARG A 53 -11.50 15.09 12.42
CA ARG A 53 -10.32 14.80 13.25
C ARG A 53 -9.14 14.31 12.41
N PRO A 54 -7.90 14.49 12.89
CA PRO A 54 -6.71 14.00 12.20
C PRO A 54 -6.74 12.47 12.07
N ILE A 55 -6.42 11.99 10.86
CA ILE A 55 -6.34 10.57 10.54
C ILE A 55 -4.97 10.20 9.97
N ARG A 56 -4.60 8.94 10.15
CA ARG A 56 -3.43 8.30 9.54
C ARG A 56 -3.84 7.17 8.61
N LYS A 57 -3.14 7.02 7.49
CA LYS A 57 -3.32 5.87 6.60
C LYS A 57 -2.66 4.65 7.23
N VAL A 58 -3.43 3.58 7.38
CA VAL A 58 -2.90 2.30 7.86
C VAL A 58 -2.30 1.57 6.67
N ILE A 59 -0.98 1.38 6.71
CA ILE A 59 -0.27 0.53 5.76
C ILE A 59 -0.26 -0.86 6.38
N THR A 60 -1.16 -1.74 5.93
CA THR A 60 -1.14 -3.14 6.35
C THR A 60 0.20 -3.75 5.96
N GLY A 61 0.85 -4.43 6.90
CA GLY A 61 2.10 -5.11 6.63
C GLY A 61 1.95 -6.11 5.49
N PHE A 62 2.91 -6.13 4.57
CA PHE A 62 2.97 -7.17 3.54
C PHE A 62 3.56 -8.44 4.17
N ASN A 63 2.89 -9.57 3.99
CA ASN A 63 3.45 -10.85 4.41
C ASN A 63 4.55 -11.28 3.42
N THR A 64 5.77 -10.77 3.60
CA THR A 64 6.98 -11.36 3.00
C THR A 64 7.48 -12.47 3.92
N PRO A 65 7.29 -13.76 3.56
CA PRO A 65 7.79 -14.87 4.37
C PRO A 65 9.31 -14.99 4.22
N SER A 66 10.06 -14.09 4.86
CA SER A 66 11.52 -14.13 4.91
C SER A 66 12.04 -15.39 5.62
N ILE A 67 11.25 -15.91 6.57
CA ILE A 67 11.58 -17.09 7.39
C ILE A 67 11.12 -18.38 6.70
N THR A 68 9.91 -18.41 6.13
CA THR A 68 9.31 -19.65 5.60
C THR A 68 9.82 -20.03 4.22
N LYS A 69 10.27 -19.06 3.42
CA LYS A 69 10.90 -19.31 2.11
C LYS A 69 12.18 -18.48 1.98
N PRO A 70 13.29 -18.92 2.57
CA PRO A 70 14.58 -18.29 2.31
C PRO A 70 14.89 -18.37 0.80
N VAL A 71 15.56 -17.35 0.27
CA VAL A 71 15.92 -17.30 -1.16
C VAL A 71 16.91 -18.43 -1.45
N SER A 72 16.43 -19.51 -2.06
CA SER A 72 17.23 -20.68 -2.42
C SER A 72 17.75 -20.53 -3.85
N VAL A 73 19.08 -20.57 -3.99
CA VAL A 73 19.76 -20.51 -5.31
C VAL A 73 19.33 -21.67 -6.22
N SER A 74 19.06 -22.84 -5.63
CA SER A 74 18.59 -24.03 -6.35
C SER A 74 17.20 -23.85 -6.96
N ASP A 75 16.26 -23.26 -6.24
CA ASP A 75 14.90 -23.08 -6.76
C ASP A 75 14.83 -21.91 -7.75
N ALA A 76 15.67 -20.89 -7.54
CA ALA A 76 15.84 -19.82 -8.51
C ALA A 76 16.31 -20.36 -9.88
N LYS A 77 17.31 -21.26 -9.91
CA LYS A 77 17.76 -21.92 -11.14
C LYS A 77 16.68 -22.78 -11.78
N LYS A 78 15.96 -23.57 -10.99
CA LYS A 78 14.85 -24.43 -11.49
C LYS A 78 13.73 -23.59 -12.10
N ALA A 79 13.46 -22.41 -11.55
CA ALA A 79 12.48 -21.46 -12.08
C ALA A 79 12.99 -20.65 -13.28
N GLY A 80 14.22 -20.91 -13.76
CA GLY A 80 14.80 -20.24 -14.93
C GLY A 80 15.41 -18.86 -14.65
N PHE A 81 15.56 -18.48 -13.38
CA PHE A 81 16.24 -17.24 -13.03
C PHE A 81 17.76 -17.37 -13.21
N THR A 82 18.37 -16.34 -13.78
CA THR A 82 19.84 -16.23 -13.85
C THR A 82 20.36 -15.76 -12.50
N VAL A 83 21.06 -16.63 -11.77
CA VAL A 83 21.65 -16.29 -10.48
C VAL A 83 23.04 -15.72 -10.70
N LEU A 84 23.25 -14.47 -10.27
CA LEU A 84 24.53 -13.79 -10.34
C LEU A 84 25.06 -13.57 -8.93
N LYS A 85 26.29 -14.03 -8.67
CA LYS A 85 27.00 -13.74 -7.42
C LYS A 85 27.91 -12.53 -7.64
N ARG A 86 27.81 -11.54 -6.77
CA ARG A 86 28.71 -10.38 -6.78
C ARG A 86 30.04 -10.79 -6.16
N VAL A 87 31.10 -10.78 -6.97
CA VAL A 87 32.45 -11.21 -6.54
C VAL A 87 33.31 -10.00 -6.15
N ASN A 88 33.18 -8.87 -6.87
CA ASN A 88 33.91 -7.61 -6.59
C ASN A 88 32.99 -6.37 -6.69
N LYS A 89 33.56 -5.17 -6.54
CA LYS A 89 32.87 -3.90 -6.84
C LYS A 89 32.65 -3.74 -8.35
N GLY A 90 31.65 -4.44 -8.89
CA GLY A 90 31.18 -4.29 -10.28
C GLY A 90 31.23 -5.56 -11.12
N GLU A 91 31.87 -6.63 -10.63
CA GLU A 91 31.95 -7.91 -11.33
C GLU A 91 30.94 -8.91 -10.77
N TYR A 92 30.20 -9.54 -11.68
CA TYR A 92 29.15 -10.50 -11.39
C TYR A 92 29.41 -11.77 -12.19
N GLU A 93 29.51 -12.89 -11.49
CA GLU A 93 29.69 -14.21 -12.10
C GLU A 93 28.39 -15.01 -12.03
N ARG A 94 28.12 -15.81 -13.07
CA ARG A 94 26.98 -16.73 -13.07
C ARG A 94 27.27 -17.87 -12.10
N GLN A 95 26.38 -18.05 -11.11
CA GLN A 95 26.47 -19.10 -10.10
C GLN A 95 25.63 -20.31 -10.49
#